data_AF-X1H667-F1
#
_entry.id   AF-X1H667-F1
#
_cell.length_a   1.000
_cell.length_b   1.000
_cell.length_c   1.000
_cell.angle_alpha   90.00
_cell.angle_beta   90.00
_cell.angle_gamma   90.00
#
_symmetry.space_group_name_H-M   'P 1'
#
loop_
_entity.id
_entity.type
_entity.pdbx_description
1 polymer ?
#
loop_
_entity_poly.entity_id
_entity_poly.type
_entity_poly.pdbx_seq_one_letter_code
_entity_poly.pdbx_strand_id
1 'polypeptide(L)'
;MIYTLDCKTETTHTATSPLHSVLKVSKGLVYKIEAQFPSGCAGLCHLIICDGSFQVWPSTRGETWHPDGFIISFEDTYLKRSAPYQFDIYTYNLDEKYPHTPQVRIGLVTEEIFVARFLPTVGFEHFLKMLTEWQSAQEERLEEGRIESLKAPFSWLEEEY
;
A
#
# COMPACT_ATOMS: atom_id res chain seq x y z
N MET A 1 4.33 -4.69 2.16
CA MET A 1 3.92 -3.71 3.19
C MET A 1 2.48 -3.27 2.89
N ILE A 2 1.67 -2.98 3.91
CA ILE A 2 0.31 -2.46 3.75
C ILE A 2 0.26 -1.09 4.41
N TYR A 3 -0.21 -0.08 3.67
CA TYR A 3 -0.39 1.29 4.13
C TYR A 3 -1.88 1.57 4.26
N THR A 4 -2.29 2.25 5.34
CA THR A 4 -3.71 2.51 5.63
C THR A 4 -3.92 3.98 5.92
N LEU A 5 -5.04 4.54 5.44
CA LEU A 5 -5.50 5.89 5.77
C LEU A 5 -7.01 5.93 5.96
N ASP A 6 -7.45 6.55 7.05
CA ASP A 6 -8.86 6.86 7.31
C ASP A 6 -9.15 8.29 6.86
N CYS A 7 -10.08 8.45 5.93
CA CYS A 7 -10.44 9.76 5.36
C CYS A 7 -11.74 10.24 6.00
N LYS A 8 -11.65 11.01 7.10
CA LYS A 8 -12.83 11.55 7.79
C LYS A 8 -13.43 12.71 6.99
N THR A 9 -14.41 12.40 6.16
CA THR A 9 -15.05 13.35 5.25
C THR A 9 -16.27 13.95 5.93
N GLU A 10 -16.09 15.18 6.43
CA GLU A 10 -17.18 16.00 6.96
C GLU A 10 -18.14 16.46 5.85
N THR A 11 -19.34 16.87 6.24
CA THR A 11 -20.39 17.36 5.33
C THR A 11 -20.04 18.69 4.64
N THR A 12 -19.01 19.38 5.13
CA THR A 12 -18.49 20.64 4.55
C THR A 12 -17.67 20.39 3.28
N HIS A 13 -17.14 19.17 3.09
CA HIS A 13 -16.34 18.82 1.93
C HIS A 13 -17.24 18.41 0.76
N THR A 14 -17.43 19.32 -0.19
CA THR A 14 -18.25 19.10 -1.39
C THR A 14 -17.38 18.78 -2.60
N ALA A 15 -17.99 18.43 -3.73
CA ALA A 15 -17.27 18.16 -4.98
C ALA A 15 -16.36 19.33 -5.45
N THR A 16 -16.70 20.57 -5.09
CA THR A 16 -15.91 21.77 -5.43
C THR A 16 -14.78 22.05 -4.45
N SER A 17 -14.85 21.49 -3.25
CA SER A 17 -13.86 21.66 -2.19
C SER A 17 -13.66 20.33 -1.44
N PRO A 18 -13.13 19.30 -2.13
CA PRO A 18 -12.95 17.98 -1.53
C PRO A 18 -11.90 18.02 -0.42
N LEU A 19 -12.02 17.11 0.54
CA LEU A 19 -10.98 16.84 1.52
C LEU A 19 -9.77 16.26 0.79
N HIS A 20 -8.60 16.86 0.96
CA HIS A 20 -7.33 16.33 0.49
C HIS A 20 -6.59 15.63 1.63
N SER A 21 -6.40 14.32 1.50
CA SER A 21 -5.69 13.48 2.46
C SER A 21 -4.48 12.84 1.80
N VAL A 22 -3.34 12.81 2.48
CA VAL A 22 -2.07 12.33 1.92
C VAL A 22 -1.68 10.99 2.56
N LEU A 23 -1.63 9.93 1.75
CA LEU A 23 -1.11 8.62 2.17
C LEU A 23 0.36 8.51 1.78
N LYS A 24 1.25 8.67 2.75
CA LYS A 24 2.69 8.47 2.55
C LYS A 24 3.01 6.99 2.40
N VAL A 25 3.74 6.65 1.34
CA VAL A 25 4.14 5.28 1.00
C VAL A 25 5.64 5.21 0.73
N SER A 26 6.18 4.01 0.54
CA SER A 26 7.53 3.82 0.03
C SER A 26 7.53 3.70 -1.51
N LYS A 27 8.73 3.78 -2.11
CA LYS A 27 8.94 3.51 -3.53
C LYS A 27 8.73 2.02 -3.80
N GLY A 28 7.82 1.63 -4.70
CA GLY A 28 7.62 0.22 -5.03
C GLY A 28 6.40 -0.05 -5.89
N LEU A 29 6.10 -1.33 -6.09
CA LEU A 29 4.96 -1.83 -6.87
C LEU A 29 3.74 -1.96 -5.95
N VAL A 30 2.66 -1.25 -6.28
CA VAL A 30 1.34 -1.54 -5.71
C VAL A 30 0.86 -2.85 -6.29
N TYR A 31 0.53 -3.81 -5.42
CA TYR A 31 0.03 -5.13 -5.81
C TYR A 31 -1.44 -5.36 -5.41
N LYS A 32 -1.95 -4.57 -4.45
CA LYS A 32 -3.32 -4.68 -3.98
C LYS A 32 -3.86 -3.33 -3.53
N ILE A 33 -5.10 -3.02 -3.90
CA ILE A 33 -5.81 -1.84 -3.46
C ILE A 33 -7.12 -2.27 -2.80
N GLU A 34 -7.43 -1.65 -1.67
CA GLU A 34 -8.72 -1.81 -1.01
C GLU A 34 -9.26 -0.45 -0.60
N ALA A 35 -10.49 -0.14 -1.00
CA ALA A 35 -11.24 1.01 -0.53
C ALA A 35 -12.51 0.50 0.17
N GLN A 36 -12.54 0.68 1.49
CA GLN A 36 -13.66 0.27 2.34
C GLN A 36 -14.55 1.46 2.64
N PHE A 37 -15.85 1.26 2.41
CA PHE A 37 -16.89 2.22 2.76
C PHE A 37 -17.75 1.59 3.87
N PRO A 38 -17.78 2.17 5.07
CA PRO A 38 -18.69 1.73 6.13
C PRO A 38 -20.15 1.78 5.66
N SER A 39 -21.00 0.93 6.24
CA SER A 39 -22.43 0.98 5.98
C SER A 39 -23.02 2.32 6.42
N GLY A 40 -23.95 2.87 5.63
CA GLY A 40 -24.58 4.16 5.89
C GLY A 40 -24.01 5.31 5.06
N CYS A 41 -23.11 5.03 4.10
CA CYS A 41 -22.67 6.03 3.13
C CYS A 41 -23.73 6.27 2.03
N ALA A 42 -24.59 5.28 1.77
CA ALA A 42 -25.66 5.33 0.77
C ALA A 42 -25.23 5.80 -0.64
N GLY A 43 -23.96 5.64 -0.98
CA GLY A 43 -23.36 6.14 -2.23
C GLY A 43 -23.18 7.65 -2.32
N LEU A 44 -23.23 8.37 -1.19
CA LEU A 44 -23.05 9.82 -1.10
C LEU A 44 -21.61 10.24 -0.78
N CYS A 45 -20.79 9.31 -0.28
CA CYS A 45 -19.37 9.55 -0.07
C CYS A 45 -18.57 9.12 -1.30
N HIS A 46 -17.88 10.07 -1.90
CA HIS A 46 -17.07 9.86 -3.09
C HIS A 46 -15.58 9.84 -2.75
N LEU A 47 -14.83 8.98 -3.44
CA LEU A 47 -13.40 8.80 -3.24
C LEU A 47 -12.65 8.70 -4.57
N ILE A 48 -11.51 9.39 -4.63
CA ILE A 48 -10.55 9.37 -5.74
C ILE A 48 -9.15 9.21 -5.14
N ILE A 49 -8.31 8.42 -5.80
CA ILE A 49 -6.89 8.27 -5.46
C ILE A 49 -6.04 8.74 -6.64
N CYS A 50 -5.18 9.70 -6.36
CA CYS A 50 -4.30 10.33 -7.32
C CYS A 50 -2.82 10.11 -6.96
N ASP A 51 -1.99 10.15 -7.98
CA ASP A 51 -0.54 10.31 -7.86
C ASP A 51 -0.18 11.70 -8.40
N GLY A 52 0.02 12.66 -7.50
CA GLY A 52 0.12 14.07 -7.87
C GLY A 52 -1.18 14.54 -8.54
N SER A 53 -1.07 15.08 -9.75
CA SER A 53 -2.24 15.57 -10.51
C SER A 53 -2.93 14.50 -11.35
N PHE A 54 -2.45 13.25 -11.32
CA PHE A 54 -2.99 12.18 -12.15
C PHE A 54 -3.89 11.25 -11.34
N GLN A 55 -5.15 11.11 -11.78
CA GLN A 55 -6.08 10.15 -11.21
C GLN A 55 -5.66 8.72 -11.59
N VAL A 56 -5.28 7.93 -10.59
CA VAL A 56 -4.88 6.53 -10.76
C VAL A 56 -6.11 5.63 -10.61
N TRP A 57 -6.90 5.88 -9.55
CA TRP A 57 -8.11 5.11 -9.26
C TRP A 57 -9.29 6.02 -8.85
N PRO A 58 -10.50 5.79 -9.40
CA PRO A 58 -10.81 4.88 -10.52
C PRO A 58 -10.05 5.26 -11.80
N SER A 59 -9.77 4.30 -12.69
CA SER A 59 -9.00 4.58 -13.91
C SER A 59 -9.78 5.40 -14.94
N THR A 60 -11.11 5.40 -14.89
CA THR A 60 -11.96 6.30 -15.67
C THR A 60 -11.84 7.71 -15.09
N ARG A 61 -11.27 8.63 -15.87
CA ARG A 61 -11.04 10.02 -15.41
C ARG A 61 -12.36 10.72 -15.09
N GLY A 62 -12.38 11.43 -13.96
CA GLY A 62 -13.55 12.18 -13.49
C GLY A 62 -14.59 11.33 -12.77
N GLU A 63 -14.49 10.00 -12.84
CA GLU A 63 -15.33 9.11 -12.06
C GLU A 63 -14.78 8.91 -10.64
N THR A 64 -15.65 8.48 -9.74
CA THR A 64 -15.33 8.32 -8.32
C THR A 64 -15.90 7.01 -7.76
N TRP A 65 -15.26 6.46 -6.74
CA TRP A 65 -15.85 5.34 -5.99
C TRP A 65 -16.80 5.83 -4.92
N HIS A 66 -17.98 5.24 -4.86
CA HIS A 66 -19.05 5.61 -3.95
C HIS A 66 -19.99 4.42 -3.65
N PRO A 67 -19.46 3.26 -3.21
CA PRO A 67 -20.31 2.16 -2.77
C PRO A 67 -20.88 2.44 -1.37
N ASP A 68 -21.76 1.55 -0.90
CA ASP A 68 -22.32 1.59 0.46
C ASP A 68 -22.12 0.24 1.16
N GLY A 69 -21.47 0.26 2.34
CA GLY A 69 -21.24 -0.96 3.12
C GLY A 69 -20.38 -2.02 2.42
N PHE A 70 -19.56 -1.64 1.46
CA PHE A 70 -18.80 -2.56 0.60
C PHE A 70 -17.30 -2.21 0.57
N ILE A 71 -16.48 -3.22 0.30
CA ILE A 71 -15.04 -3.08 0.10
C ILE A 71 -14.74 -3.31 -1.37
N ILE A 72 -14.31 -2.26 -2.08
CA ILE A 72 -13.74 -2.40 -3.41
C ILE A 72 -12.33 -2.96 -3.22
N SER A 73 -12.05 -4.15 -3.77
CA SER A 73 -10.76 -4.81 -3.65
C SER A 73 -10.35 -5.40 -4.99
N PHE A 74 -9.14 -5.07 -5.44
CA PHE A 74 -8.55 -5.64 -6.66
C PHE A 74 -7.02 -5.59 -6.60
N GLU A 75 -6.42 -6.38 -7.48
CA GLU A 75 -4.97 -6.40 -7.70
C GLU A 75 -4.63 -5.44 -8.86
N ASP A 76 -3.52 -4.73 -8.72
CA ASP A 76 -2.98 -3.84 -9.76
C ASP A 76 -1.45 -3.99 -9.78
N THR A 77 -0.78 -3.43 -10.78
CA THR A 77 0.68 -3.42 -10.92
C THR A 77 1.22 -1.99 -11.07
N TYR A 78 0.52 -1.02 -10.48
CA TYR A 78 0.94 0.38 -10.51
C TYR A 78 2.28 0.58 -9.80
N LEU A 79 3.25 1.17 -10.50
CA LEU A 79 4.63 1.26 -10.03
C LEU A 79 4.97 2.68 -9.58
N LYS A 80 5.05 2.87 -8.26
CA LYS A 80 5.43 4.15 -7.63
C LYS A 80 6.95 4.35 -7.71
N ARG A 81 7.44 4.94 -8.80
CA ARG A 81 8.88 5.13 -9.06
C ARG A 81 9.43 6.48 -8.59
N SER A 82 8.66 7.54 -8.79
CA SER A 82 9.10 8.92 -8.59
C SER A 82 8.59 9.50 -7.28
N ALA A 83 9.40 10.39 -6.71
CA ALA A 83 8.96 11.26 -5.63
C ALA A 83 7.90 12.26 -6.16
N PRO A 84 6.96 12.72 -5.30
CA PRO A 84 6.81 12.37 -3.89
C PRO A 84 6.24 10.96 -3.68
N TYR A 85 6.77 10.21 -2.72
CA TYR A 85 6.29 8.85 -2.38
C TYR A 85 5.01 8.92 -1.54
N GLN A 86 3.94 9.38 -2.18
CA GLN A 86 2.62 9.50 -1.58
C GLN A 86 1.52 9.27 -2.61
N PHE A 87 0.32 8.97 -2.12
CA PHE A 87 -0.91 9.07 -2.89
C PHE A 87 -1.77 10.18 -2.31
N ASP A 88 -2.32 11.01 -3.20
CA ASP A 88 -3.23 12.09 -2.85
C ASP A 88 -4.66 11.56 -2.97
N ILE A 89 -5.32 11.42 -1.83
CA ILE A 89 -6.67 10.88 -1.75
C ILE A 89 -7.62 12.06 -1.59
N TYR A 90 -8.59 12.15 -2.49
CA TYR A 90 -9.63 13.16 -2.46
C TYR A 90 -10.95 12.51 -2.11
N THR A 91 -11.62 13.04 -1.09
CA THR A 91 -12.95 12.59 -0.70
C THR A 91 -13.90 13.77 -0.57
N TYR A 92 -15.15 13.57 -0.94
CA TYR A 92 -16.20 14.54 -0.71
C TYR A 92 -17.50 13.84 -0.40
N ASN A 93 -18.40 14.57 0.25
CA ASN A 93 -19.70 14.09 0.63
C ASN A 93 -20.78 14.89 -0.10
N LEU A 94 -21.83 14.19 -0.52
CA LEU A 94 -23.08 14.79 -0.99
C LEU A 94 -24.17 14.79 0.09
N ASP A 95 -23.94 14.12 1.22
CA ASP A 95 -24.80 14.22 2.40
C ASP A 95 -24.54 15.52 3.17
N GLU A 96 -25.63 16.16 3.58
CA GLU A 96 -25.62 17.38 4.39
C GLU A 96 -25.66 17.07 5.90
N LYS A 97 -26.02 15.84 6.29
CA LYS A 97 -26.34 15.48 7.67
C LYS A 97 -25.28 14.64 8.37
N TYR A 98 -24.74 13.62 7.72
CA TYR A 98 -23.83 12.69 8.38
C TYR A 98 -22.43 12.71 7.76
N PRO A 99 -21.37 12.79 8.59
CA PRO A 99 -20.01 12.61 8.11
C PRO A 99 -19.75 11.13 7.77
N HIS A 100 -18.89 10.89 6.80
CA HIS A 100 -18.49 9.55 6.37
C HIS A 100 -16.99 9.35 6.53
N THR A 101 -16.56 8.11 6.76
CA THR A 101 -15.14 7.78 6.95
C THR A 101 -14.75 6.58 6.08
N PRO A 102 -14.57 6.76 4.76
CA PRO A 102 -13.96 5.73 3.94
C PRO A 102 -12.51 5.48 4.37
N GLN A 103 -12.08 4.23 4.29
CA GLN A 103 -10.72 3.79 4.57
C GLN A 103 -10.06 3.27 3.30
N VAL A 104 -8.83 3.72 3.04
CA VAL A 104 -8.01 3.25 1.92
C VAL A 104 -6.85 2.42 2.44
N ARG A 105 -6.63 1.25 1.83
CA ARG A 105 -5.48 0.40 2.09
C ARG A 105 -4.75 0.09 0.78
N ILE A 106 -3.44 0.30 0.77
CA ILE A 106 -2.58 0.04 -0.38
C ILE A 106 -1.51 -0.97 0.04
N GLY A 107 -1.56 -2.14 -0.58
CA GLY A 107 -0.51 -3.15 -0.53
C GLY A 107 0.59 -2.78 -1.53
N LEU A 108 1.80 -2.55 -1.02
CA LEU A 108 2.97 -2.21 -1.83
C LEU A 108 4.17 -3.09 -1.48
N VAL A 109 4.92 -3.43 -2.52
CA VAL A 109 6.15 -4.23 -2.46
C VAL A 109 7.32 -3.38 -2.93
N THR A 110 8.39 -3.34 -2.14
CA THR A 110 9.62 -2.58 -2.45
C THR A 110 10.72 -3.46 -3.03
N GLU A 111 10.79 -4.70 -2.59
CA GLU A 111 11.83 -5.66 -2.93
C GLU A 111 11.68 -6.18 -4.37
N GLU A 112 12.76 -6.10 -5.15
CA GLU A 112 12.75 -6.47 -6.59
C GLU A 112 12.31 -7.90 -6.84
N ILE A 113 12.70 -8.83 -5.96
CA ILE A 113 12.30 -10.24 -6.02
C ILE A 113 10.78 -10.36 -5.98
N PHE A 114 10.13 -9.63 -5.08
CA PHE A 114 8.68 -9.67 -4.96
C PHE A 114 7.99 -8.88 -6.08
N VAL A 115 8.61 -7.82 -6.62
CA VAL A 115 8.10 -7.11 -7.81
C VAL A 115 8.06 -8.06 -9.03
N ALA A 116 9.10 -8.88 -9.20
CA ALA A 116 9.19 -9.82 -10.30
C ALA A 116 8.11 -10.92 -10.27
N ARG A 117 7.58 -11.27 -9.09
CA ARG A 117 6.42 -12.17 -8.95
C ARG A 117 5.18 -11.66 -9.69
N PHE A 118 5.02 -10.33 -9.78
CA PHE A 118 3.83 -9.69 -10.36
C PHE A 118 4.05 -9.21 -11.80
N LEU A 119 5.27 -9.27 -12.33
CA LEU A 119 5.60 -8.85 -13.70
C LEU A 119 6.09 -10.04 -14.54
N PRO A 120 5.21 -10.71 -15.31
CA PRO A 120 5.58 -11.92 -16.06
C PRO A 120 6.60 -11.68 -17.19
N THR A 121 6.82 -10.44 -17.61
CA THR A 121 7.68 -10.08 -18.76
C THR A 121 9.07 -9.59 -18.41
N VAL A 122 9.37 -9.28 -17.15
CA VAL A 122 10.75 -8.94 -16.74
C VAL A 122 11.50 -10.26 -16.48
N GLY A 123 11.89 -10.91 -17.57
CA GLY A 123 12.79 -12.06 -17.66
C GLY A 123 12.69 -13.05 -16.50
N PHE A 124 11.84 -14.07 -16.63
CA PHE A 124 11.75 -15.20 -15.70
C PHE A 124 13.14 -15.76 -15.29
N GLU A 125 14.11 -15.74 -16.21
CA GLU A 125 15.51 -16.12 -15.95
C GLU A 125 16.24 -15.17 -15.00
N HIS A 126 16.06 -13.85 -15.15
CA HIS A 126 16.62 -12.85 -14.23
C HIS A 126 15.99 -13.00 -12.84
N PHE A 127 14.69 -13.28 -12.79
CA PHE A 127 13.99 -13.56 -11.54
C PHE A 127 14.52 -14.81 -10.83
N LEU A 128 14.69 -15.92 -11.55
CA LEU A 128 15.26 -17.15 -11.00
C LEU A 128 16.68 -16.91 -10.46
N LYS A 129 17.51 -16.17 -11.20
CA LYS A 129 18.86 -15.82 -10.76
C LYS A 129 18.86 -15.05 -9.44
N MET A 130 18.04 -13.99 -9.33
CA MET A 130 17.93 -13.21 -8.10
C MET A 130 17.41 -14.04 -6.92
N LEU A 131 16.45 -14.95 -7.15
CA LEU A 131 15.94 -15.85 -6.12
C LEU A 131 17.03 -16.77 -5.57
N THR A 132 17.83 -17.37 -6.44
CA THR A 132 18.92 -18.26 -6.04
C THR A 132 20.00 -17.51 -5.26
N GLU A 133 20.36 -16.30 -5.71
CA GLU A 133 21.32 -15.43 -4.99
C GLU A 133 20.80 -15.07 -3.59
N TRP A 134 19.52 -14.71 -3.46
CA TRP A 134 18.92 -14.40 -2.16
C TRP A 134 18.85 -15.60 -1.22
N GLN A 135 18.48 -16.78 -1.72
CA GLN A 135 18.46 -18.01 -0.93
C GLN A 135 19.84 -18.35 -0.38
N SER A 136 20.87 -18.30 -1.24
CA SER A 136 22.26 -18.53 -0.81
C SER A 136 22.72 -17.52 0.25
N ALA A 137 22.40 -16.23 0.08
CA ALA A 137 22.75 -15.20 1.05
C ALA A 137 21.98 -15.31 2.39
N GLN A 138 20.78 -15.88 2.39
CA GLN A 138 20.04 -16.18 3.62
C GLN A 138 20.65 -17.39 4.34
N GLU A 139 20.99 -18.44 3.60
CA GLU A 139 21.65 -19.63 4.13
C GLU A 139 23.02 -19.28 4.72
N GLU A 140 23.81 -18.44 4.06
CA GLU A 140 25.08 -17.94 4.58
C GLU A 140 24.88 -17.13 5.88
N ARG A 141 23.91 -16.20 5.93
CA ARG A 141 23.61 -15.46 7.18
C ARG A 141 23.14 -16.36 8.32
N LEU A 142 22.33 -17.37 8.01
CA LEU A 142 21.88 -18.35 8.99
C LEU A 142 23.04 -19.20 9.49
N GLU A 143 23.96 -19.58 8.60
CA GLU A 143 25.16 -20.34 8.93
C GLU A 143 26.16 -19.51 9.73
N GLU A 144 26.35 -18.23 9.39
CA GLU A 144 27.14 -17.28 10.16
C GLU A 144 26.55 -17.09 11.56
N GLY A 145 25.23 -16.88 11.66
CA GLY A 145 24.53 -16.81 12.94
C GLY A 145 24.60 -18.12 13.73
N ARG A 146 24.58 -19.28 13.04
CA ARG A 146 24.80 -20.60 13.65
C ARG A 146 26.23 -20.75 14.18
N ILE A 147 27.23 -20.31 13.42
CA ILE A 147 28.63 -20.35 13.82
C ILE A 147 28.88 -19.37 14.98
N GLU A 148 28.28 -18.19 14.94
CA GLU A 148 28.37 -17.18 15.99
C GLU A 148 27.71 -17.67 17.30
N SER A 149 26.50 -18.22 17.20
CA SER A 149 25.85 -18.89 18.35
C SER A 149 26.61 -20.12 18.85
N LEU A 150 27.34 -20.85 18.00
CA LEU A 150 28.21 -21.94 18.44
C LEU A 150 29.51 -21.45 19.10
N LYS A 151 30.01 -20.27 18.72
CA LYS A 151 31.22 -19.65 19.30
C LYS A 151 30.94 -18.96 20.63
N ALA A 152 29.75 -18.39 20.81
CA ALA A 152 29.30 -17.80 22.05
C ALA A 152 27.94 -18.38 22.48
N PRO A 153 27.89 -19.69 22.82
CA PRO A 153 26.64 -20.40 23.08
C PRO A 153 25.90 -19.94 24.35
N PHE A 154 26.50 -19.06 25.15
CA PHE A 154 25.93 -18.49 26.37
C PHE A 154 26.31 -17.01 26.54
N SER A 155 26.38 -16.22 25.46
CA SER A 155 26.71 -14.78 25.54
C SER A 155 25.79 -13.98 26.48
N TRP A 156 24.56 -14.46 26.69
CA TRP A 156 23.58 -13.90 27.62
C TRP A 156 23.81 -14.26 29.11
N LEU A 157 24.84 -15.06 29.43
CA LEU A 157 25.15 -15.50 30.79
C LEU A 157 26.24 -14.64 31.46
N GLU A 158 26.92 -13.77 30.71
CA GLU A 158 28.03 -12.92 31.19
C GLU A 158 27.60 -11.54 31.70
N GLU A 159 26.29 -11.21 31.73
CA GLU A 159 25.78 -9.89 32.15
C GLU A 159 25.38 -9.76 33.64
N GLU A 160 25.60 -10.76 34.49
CA GLU A 160 25.35 -10.65 35.94
C GLU A 160 26.61 -11.02 36.75
N TYR A 161 27.47 -10.05 37.07
CA TYR A 161 28.25 -9.92 38.33
C TYR A 161 28.88 -8.53 38.47
#